data_AF-A0A657B8R5-F1
#
_entry.id   AF-A0A657B8R5-F1
#
_cell.length_a   1.000
_cell.length_b   1.000
_cell.length_c   1.000
_cell.angle_alpha   90.00
_cell.angle_beta   90.00
_cell.angle_gamma   90.00
#
_symmetry.space_group_name_H-M   'P 1'
#
loop_
_entity.id
_entity.type
_entity.pdbx_description
1 polymer ?
#
loop_
_entity_poly.entity_id
_entity_poly.type
_entity_poly.pdbx_seq_one_letter_code
_entity_poly.pdbx_strand_id
1 'polypeptide(L)'
;MDQQALTVDHQALEQHEGEDYAALVIAQPNFFGSLEQVDALTDWAHENGMLVIAVVNPTSLAVLNPPGEWGANGADIVVGEGQPLGVPLASGGPYFGFICCTNKLVRQMPGRIIGKTVDTDGVEGYALTLQAREQHIRRSKATSNICTNQGLAVTAATIYTSLLGSEGLERVAAHSHNNTQSLAQKAEGVDGVRLAAQKASFHERVLLLDRPAEKVLKAMAAKDVLGGLDLEPYYPELGSAILFCATETKSEADLDKYIDALSRAVSEVEAA
;
A
#
# COMPACT_ATOMS: atom_id res chain seq x y z
N MET A 1 2.44 -8.87 -16.73
CA MET A 1 3.32 -8.73 -15.55
C MET A 1 4.69 -9.24 -15.97
N ASP A 2 5.72 -8.43 -15.77
CA ASP A 2 7.09 -8.93 -15.86
C ASP A 2 7.30 -9.86 -14.65
N GLN A 3 7.29 -11.17 -14.89
CA GLN A 3 7.41 -12.18 -13.84
C GLN A 3 8.76 -12.13 -13.11
N GLN A 4 9.78 -11.51 -13.71
CA GLN A 4 11.08 -11.35 -13.06
C GLN A 4 11.11 -10.11 -12.17
N ALA A 5 10.65 -8.97 -12.69
CA ALA A 5 10.65 -7.71 -11.96
C ALA A 5 9.50 -7.58 -10.95
N LEU A 6 8.46 -8.41 -11.07
CA LEU A 6 7.20 -8.33 -10.33
C LEU A 6 6.59 -6.92 -10.44
N THR A 7 6.57 -6.38 -11.65
CA THR A 7 5.99 -5.08 -12.02
C THR A 7 5.09 -5.24 -13.25
N VAL A 8 4.33 -4.20 -13.57
CA VAL A 8 3.57 -4.16 -14.82
C VAL A 8 4.56 -4.24 -16.00
N ASP A 9 4.21 -5.09 -16.98
CA ASP A 9 4.87 -5.08 -18.28
C ASP A 9 4.14 -4.07 -19.15
N HIS A 10 4.85 -3.02 -19.57
CA HIS A 10 4.26 -1.92 -20.35
C HIS A 10 3.75 -2.38 -21.70
N GLN A 11 4.37 -3.40 -22.31
CA GLN A 11 3.89 -3.94 -23.59
C GLN A 11 2.51 -4.59 -23.45
N ALA A 12 2.16 -5.07 -22.26
CA ALA A 12 0.84 -5.60 -21.98
C ALA A 12 -0.26 -4.53 -21.99
N LEU A 13 0.10 -3.24 -21.99
CA LEU A 13 -0.86 -2.13 -22.11
C LEU A 13 -1.25 -1.85 -23.57
N GLU A 14 -0.40 -2.16 -24.54
CA GLU A 14 -0.64 -1.86 -25.97
C GLU A 14 -1.94 -2.48 -26.50
N GLN A 15 -2.29 -3.67 -26.02
CA GLN A 15 -3.54 -4.35 -26.40
C GLN A 15 -4.82 -3.65 -25.89
N HIS A 16 -4.67 -2.67 -25.01
CA HIS A 16 -5.76 -1.89 -24.42
C HIS A 16 -5.86 -0.47 -25.01
N GLU A 17 -4.99 -0.11 -25.95
CA GLU A 17 -5.00 1.21 -26.59
C GLU A 17 -6.27 1.44 -27.42
N GLY A 18 -6.83 2.65 -27.33
CA GLY A 18 -8.01 3.06 -28.08
C GLY A 18 -9.34 2.45 -27.61
N GLU A 19 -9.33 1.62 -26.55
CA GLU A 19 -10.53 1.11 -25.90
C GLU A 19 -11.12 2.13 -24.91
N ASP A 20 -12.42 2.03 -24.62
CA ASP A 20 -13.14 2.97 -23.74
C ASP A 20 -13.07 2.58 -22.26
N TYR A 21 -11.88 2.76 -21.67
CA TYR A 21 -11.67 2.55 -20.23
C TYR A 21 -11.77 3.87 -19.44
N ALA A 22 -12.46 3.84 -18.31
CA ALA A 22 -12.66 5.05 -17.50
C ALA A 22 -11.41 5.50 -16.74
N ALA A 23 -10.60 4.55 -16.26
CA ALA A 23 -9.43 4.85 -15.42
C ALA A 23 -8.38 3.74 -15.42
N LEU A 24 -7.12 4.11 -15.21
CA LEU A 24 -6.03 3.22 -14.84
C LEU A 24 -5.81 3.30 -13.32
N VAL A 25 -5.78 2.15 -12.65
CA VAL A 25 -5.51 2.06 -11.21
C VAL A 25 -4.07 1.58 -11.01
N ILE A 26 -3.26 2.38 -10.34
CA ILE A 26 -1.84 2.11 -10.12
C ILE A 26 -1.61 1.97 -8.61
N ALA A 27 -1.14 0.80 -8.18
CA ALA A 27 -0.71 0.58 -6.80
C ALA A 27 0.79 0.92 -6.66
N GLN A 28 1.14 1.79 -5.71
CA GLN A 28 2.53 2.17 -5.42
C GLN A 28 2.79 2.21 -3.91
N PRO A 29 3.64 1.31 -3.38
CA PRO A 29 4.16 0.09 -4.02
C PRO A 29 3.05 -0.85 -4.49
N ASN A 30 3.36 -1.75 -5.42
CA ASN A 30 2.40 -2.76 -5.87
C ASN A 30 2.24 -3.91 -4.84
N PHE A 31 1.39 -4.89 -5.15
CA PHE A 31 1.10 -6.03 -4.26
C PHE A 31 2.33 -6.81 -3.79
N PHE A 32 3.39 -6.88 -4.61
CA PHE A 32 4.62 -7.59 -4.28
C PHE A 32 5.63 -6.72 -3.52
N GLY A 33 5.30 -5.46 -3.27
CA GLY A 33 6.21 -4.45 -2.73
C GLY A 33 7.06 -3.73 -3.76
N SER A 34 6.96 -4.09 -5.05
CA SER A 34 7.76 -3.50 -6.12
C SER A 34 7.29 -2.08 -6.45
N LEU A 35 8.22 -1.26 -6.91
CA LEU A 35 7.92 0.10 -7.40
C LEU A 35 7.63 0.08 -8.90
N GLU A 36 6.44 0.53 -9.27
CA GLU A 36 6.01 0.65 -10.66
C GLU A 36 6.66 1.87 -11.35
N GLN A 37 6.69 1.86 -12.68
CA GLN A 37 7.07 3.03 -13.49
C GLN A 37 5.91 4.03 -13.55
N VAL A 38 5.56 4.60 -12.39
CA VAL A 38 4.35 5.40 -12.18
C VAL A 38 4.23 6.57 -13.15
N ASP A 39 5.34 7.20 -13.55
CA ASP A 39 5.34 8.32 -14.49
C ASP A 39 4.86 7.88 -15.87
N ALA A 40 5.48 6.83 -16.43
CA ALA A 40 5.13 6.29 -17.73
C ALA A 40 3.72 5.70 -17.76
N LEU A 41 3.27 5.05 -16.67
CA LEU A 41 1.91 4.53 -16.54
C LEU A 41 0.87 5.67 -16.50
N THR A 42 1.18 6.75 -15.77
CA THR A 42 0.30 7.92 -15.65
C THR A 42 0.14 8.61 -17.00
N ASP A 43 1.26 8.87 -17.68
CA ASP A 43 1.25 9.54 -18.99
C ASP A 43 0.50 8.72 -20.04
N TRP A 44 0.76 7.41 -20.12
CA TRP A 44 0.06 6.53 -21.05
C TRP A 44 -1.47 6.52 -20.83
N ALA A 45 -1.92 6.49 -19.58
CA ALA A 45 -3.35 6.52 -19.26
C ALA A 45 -4.00 7.84 -19.70
N HIS A 46 -3.32 8.97 -19.45
CA HIS A 46 -3.82 10.29 -19.86
C HIS A 46 -3.84 10.47 -21.38
N GLU A 47 -2.84 9.96 -22.10
CA GLU A 47 -2.82 9.97 -23.58
C GLU A 47 -3.99 9.19 -24.18
N ASN A 48 -4.48 8.16 -23.47
CA ASN A 48 -5.66 7.37 -23.84
C ASN A 48 -6.98 7.92 -23.26
N GLY A 49 -6.97 9.12 -22.66
CA GLY A 49 -8.18 9.77 -22.14
C GLY A 49 -8.74 9.17 -20.84
N MET A 50 -7.96 8.34 -20.14
CA MET A 50 -8.34 7.69 -18.89
C MET A 50 -8.02 8.60 -17.69
N LEU A 51 -8.75 8.45 -16.58
CA LEU A 51 -8.32 9.00 -15.29
C LEU A 51 -7.23 8.11 -14.66
N VAL A 52 -6.37 8.68 -13.81
CA VAL A 52 -5.40 7.91 -13.03
C VAL A 52 -5.79 7.87 -11.55
N ILE A 53 -5.90 6.66 -11.01
CA ILE A 53 -6.18 6.41 -9.59
C ILE A 53 -4.96 5.77 -8.94
N ALA A 54 -4.28 6.52 -8.08
CA ALA A 54 -3.15 6.04 -7.30
C ALA A 54 -3.64 5.37 -6.01
N VAL A 55 -3.29 4.10 -5.80
CA VAL A 55 -3.50 3.36 -4.55
C VAL A 55 -2.16 3.30 -3.82
N VAL A 56 -2.06 3.94 -2.66
CA VAL A 56 -0.75 4.12 -2.00
C VAL A 56 -0.77 3.77 -0.53
N ASN A 57 0.39 3.29 -0.03
CA ASN A 57 0.65 3.23 1.39
C ASN A 57 1.13 4.62 1.86
N PRO A 58 0.42 5.29 2.79
CA PRO A 58 0.76 6.66 3.18
C PRO A 58 2.13 6.78 3.86
N THR A 59 2.62 5.72 4.50
CA THR A 59 3.98 5.71 5.08
C THR A 59 5.04 5.73 3.99
N SER A 60 4.81 5.05 2.86
CA SER A 60 5.77 5.05 1.75
C SER A 60 5.95 6.43 1.12
N LEU A 61 4.90 7.26 1.14
CA LEU A 61 4.94 8.63 0.60
C LEU A 61 5.80 9.60 1.43
N ALA A 62 6.30 9.18 2.60
CA ALA A 62 7.29 9.95 3.33
C ALA A 62 8.67 9.92 2.64
N VAL A 63 8.93 8.95 1.75
CA VAL A 63 10.23 8.75 1.07
C VAL A 63 10.11 8.56 -0.45
N LEU A 64 8.90 8.37 -0.99
CA LEU A 64 8.62 8.24 -2.42
C LEU A 64 7.96 9.50 -2.97
N ASN A 65 8.18 9.77 -4.27
CA ASN A 65 7.51 10.86 -4.97
C ASN A 65 5.98 10.72 -4.86
N PRO A 66 5.26 11.76 -4.40
CA PRO A 66 3.83 11.69 -4.17
C PRO A 66 3.06 11.60 -5.49
N PRO A 67 1.85 11.01 -5.51
CA PRO A 67 1.08 10.84 -6.74
C PRO A 67 0.73 12.11 -7.50
N GLY A 68 0.71 13.26 -6.82
CA GLY A 68 0.50 14.56 -7.48
C GLY A 68 1.65 15.00 -8.38
N GLU A 69 2.80 14.32 -8.30
CA GLU A 69 4.01 14.60 -9.08
C GLU A 69 4.33 13.47 -10.08
N TRP A 70 3.44 12.49 -10.25
CA TRP A 70 3.66 11.40 -11.22
C TRP A 70 3.44 11.88 -12.65
N GLY A 71 4.38 11.54 -13.54
CA GLY A 71 4.31 11.90 -14.96
C GLY A 71 4.19 13.40 -15.17
N ALA A 72 3.54 13.80 -16.26
CA ALA A 72 3.37 15.21 -16.62
C ALA A 72 2.28 15.92 -15.83
N ASN A 73 1.24 15.20 -15.37
CA ASN A 73 0.00 15.80 -14.84
C ASN A 73 -0.40 15.34 -13.43
N GLY A 74 0.29 14.35 -12.86
CA GLY A 74 -0.07 13.74 -11.58
C GLY A 74 -1.31 12.83 -11.66
N ALA A 75 -1.51 11.99 -10.65
CA ALA A 75 -2.71 11.18 -10.51
C ALA A 75 -3.96 12.05 -10.24
N ASP A 76 -5.10 11.70 -10.85
CA ASP A 76 -6.36 12.43 -10.69
C ASP A 76 -7.04 12.19 -9.34
N ILE A 77 -6.91 10.97 -8.83
CA ILE A 77 -7.46 10.50 -7.57
C ILE A 77 -6.36 9.73 -6.83
N VAL A 78 -6.24 9.95 -5.53
CA VAL A 78 -5.35 9.17 -4.66
C VAL A 78 -6.19 8.54 -3.57
N VAL A 79 -6.04 7.24 -3.39
CA VAL A 79 -6.68 6.48 -2.31
C VAL A 79 -5.63 5.67 -1.57
N GLY A 80 -5.95 5.32 -0.34
CA GLY A 80 -5.12 4.42 0.43
C GLY A 80 -5.74 4.12 1.77
N GLU A 81 -5.10 3.21 2.48
CA GLU A 81 -5.48 2.78 3.80
C GLU A 81 -4.57 3.48 4.82
N GLY A 82 -5.18 4.08 5.85
CA GLY A 82 -4.53 4.96 6.81
C GLY A 82 -4.10 4.28 8.11
N GLN A 83 -4.31 2.98 8.28
CA GLN A 83 -3.93 2.23 9.48
C GLN A 83 -2.45 2.43 9.87
N PRO A 84 -1.48 2.46 8.92
CA PRO A 84 -0.09 2.70 9.24
C PRO A 84 0.17 4.05 9.94
N LEU A 85 -0.77 4.99 9.90
CA LEU A 85 -0.68 6.28 10.57
C LEU A 85 -1.13 6.18 12.04
N GLY A 86 -0.55 5.25 12.79
CA GLY A 86 -0.71 5.13 14.24
C GLY A 86 -2.01 4.48 14.72
N VAL A 87 -2.72 3.74 13.85
CA VAL A 87 -3.89 2.94 14.24
C VAL A 87 -3.43 1.48 14.46
N PRO A 88 -3.80 0.82 15.57
CA PRO A 88 -3.34 -0.55 15.84
C PRO A 88 -3.97 -1.57 14.87
N LEU A 89 -3.24 -2.66 14.61
CA LEU A 89 -3.82 -3.83 13.95
C LEU A 89 -4.93 -4.43 14.83
N ALA A 90 -6.11 -4.62 14.24
CA ALA A 90 -7.31 -5.07 14.93
C ALA A 90 -8.02 -6.19 14.16
N SER A 91 -7.24 -7.09 13.56
CA SER A 91 -7.76 -8.22 12.76
C SER A 91 -8.70 -7.78 11.62
N GLY A 92 -8.42 -6.61 11.03
CA GLY A 92 -9.16 -6.06 9.88
C GLY A 92 -9.87 -4.74 10.13
N GLY A 93 -9.99 -4.27 11.38
CA GLY A 93 -10.49 -2.91 11.65
C GLY A 93 -11.05 -2.67 13.05
N PRO A 94 -11.52 -1.45 13.35
CA PRO A 94 -11.79 -0.38 12.38
C PRO A 94 -10.52 0.37 11.96
N TYR A 95 -10.30 0.48 10.65
CA TYR A 95 -9.29 1.37 10.05
C TYR A 95 -9.98 2.47 9.24
N PHE A 96 -9.23 3.39 8.63
CA PHE A 96 -9.78 4.45 7.78
C PHE A 96 -9.10 4.47 6.42
N GLY A 97 -9.90 4.65 5.36
CA GLY A 97 -9.37 5.01 4.06
C GLY A 97 -9.24 6.52 3.93
N PHE A 98 -8.25 6.99 3.16
CA PHE A 98 -8.21 8.37 2.68
C PHE A 98 -8.51 8.39 1.17
N ILE A 99 -9.06 9.52 0.73
CA ILE A 99 -9.30 9.81 -0.68
C ILE A 99 -9.01 11.29 -0.93
N CYS A 100 -8.16 11.56 -1.90
CA CYS A 100 -7.82 12.88 -2.42
C CYS A 100 -8.15 12.92 -3.92
N CYS A 101 -8.41 14.10 -4.46
CA CYS A 101 -8.61 14.27 -5.90
C CYS A 101 -8.15 15.65 -6.35
N THR A 102 -7.99 15.81 -7.67
CA THR A 102 -7.81 17.15 -8.27
C THR A 102 -9.03 18.05 -8.05
N ASN A 103 -8.84 19.36 -8.12
CA ASN A 103 -9.92 20.34 -7.95
C ASN A 103 -11.09 20.14 -8.93
N LYS A 104 -10.83 19.60 -10.13
CA LYS A 104 -11.86 19.31 -11.15
C LYS A 104 -12.88 18.28 -10.65
N LEU A 105 -12.46 17.36 -9.77
CA LEU A 105 -13.26 16.24 -9.28
C LEU A 105 -13.90 16.47 -7.91
N VAL A 106 -13.60 17.58 -7.22
CA VAL A 106 -14.04 17.84 -5.83
C VAL A 106 -15.56 17.75 -5.63
N ARG A 107 -16.35 18.10 -6.66
CA ARG A 107 -17.82 18.04 -6.60
C ARG A 107 -18.37 16.61 -6.70
N GLN A 108 -17.56 15.65 -7.13
CA GLN A 108 -17.90 14.23 -7.22
C GLN A 108 -17.37 13.43 -6.02
N MET A 109 -16.59 14.03 -5.14
CA MET A 109 -16.00 13.34 -3.99
C MET A 109 -17.07 12.69 -3.10
N PRO A 110 -16.84 11.45 -2.63
CA PRO A 110 -17.70 10.82 -1.65
C PRO A 110 -17.45 11.36 -0.24
N GLY A 111 -18.45 11.23 0.63
CA GLY A 111 -18.30 11.54 2.05
C GLY A 111 -18.11 13.03 2.40
N ARG A 112 -17.68 13.23 3.64
CA ARG A 112 -17.63 14.52 4.32
C ARG A 112 -16.35 15.27 3.97
N ILE A 113 -16.45 16.58 3.74
CA ILE A 113 -15.32 17.48 3.52
C ILE A 113 -15.41 18.62 4.53
N ILE A 114 -14.34 18.88 5.26
CA ILE A 114 -14.23 20.01 6.18
C ILE A 114 -13.68 21.20 5.40
N GLY A 115 -14.34 22.35 5.51
CA GLY A 115 -13.94 23.62 4.91
C GLY A 115 -13.78 24.70 5.97
N LYS A 116 -12.77 25.55 5.78
CA LYS A 116 -12.57 26.78 6.55
C LYS A 116 -13.66 27.80 6.19
N THR A 117 -14.21 28.46 7.20
CA THR A 117 -15.24 29.50 7.09
C THR A 117 -15.03 30.56 8.18
N VAL A 118 -15.91 31.56 8.24
CA VAL A 118 -16.01 32.51 9.35
C VAL A 118 -17.39 32.44 9.99
N ASP A 119 -17.48 32.75 11.29
CA ASP A 119 -18.74 32.93 12.00
C ASP A 119 -19.34 34.35 11.80
N THR A 120 -20.40 34.68 12.54
CA THR A 120 -21.08 35.97 12.44
C THR A 120 -20.23 37.16 12.90
N ASP A 121 -19.22 36.92 13.72
CA ASP A 121 -18.30 37.94 14.24
C ASP A 121 -17.02 38.04 13.39
N GLY A 122 -16.94 37.26 12.30
CA GLY A 122 -15.78 37.20 11.42
C GLY A 122 -14.64 36.33 11.95
N VAL A 123 -14.88 35.53 13.00
CA VAL A 123 -13.89 34.63 13.59
C VAL A 123 -13.78 33.35 12.75
N GLU A 124 -12.55 32.93 12.49
CA GLU A 124 -12.26 31.73 11.73
C GLU A 124 -12.78 30.46 12.41
N GLY A 125 -13.44 29.60 11.64
CA GLY A 125 -13.92 28.29 12.07
C GLY A 125 -13.91 27.25 10.95
N TYR A 126 -14.30 26.02 11.28
CA TYR A 126 -14.32 24.90 10.35
C TYR A 126 -15.69 24.23 10.38
N ALA A 127 -16.26 23.95 9.20
CA ALA A 127 -17.56 23.33 9.06
C ALA A 127 -17.57 22.29 7.94
N LEU A 128 -18.55 21.38 7.96
CA LEU A 128 -18.79 20.50 6.82
C LEU A 128 -19.25 21.33 5.62
N THR A 129 -18.58 21.17 4.49
CA THR A 129 -18.86 21.92 3.26
C THR A 129 -19.26 21.00 2.12
N LEU A 130 -19.85 21.59 1.06
CA LEU A 130 -20.34 20.87 -0.11
C LEU A 130 -21.28 19.70 0.24
N GLN A 131 -22.07 19.84 1.31
CA GLN A 131 -22.92 18.75 1.85
C GLN A 131 -24.02 18.31 0.88
N ALA A 132 -24.36 19.14 -0.12
CA ALA A 132 -25.32 18.80 -1.16
C ALA A 132 -24.93 17.54 -1.98
N ARG A 133 -23.70 17.03 -1.86
CA ARG A 133 -23.25 15.75 -2.44
C ARG A 133 -23.73 14.52 -1.66
N GLU A 134 -23.99 14.68 -0.36
CA GLU A 134 -24.18 13.59 0.59
C GLU A 134 -25.61 13.04 0.61
N GLN A 135 -25.76 11.80 1.09
CA GLN A 135 -27.01 11.04 1.08
C GLN A 135 -28.18 11.73 1.83
N HIS A 136 -27.88 12.48 2.91
CA HIS A 136 -28.90 13.15 3.72
C HIS A 136 -29.60 14.30 2.97
N ILE A 137 -28.99 14.83 1.91
CA ILE A 137 -29.60 15.84 1.02
C ILE A 137 -29.99 15.22 -0.33
N ARG A 138 -29.05 14.55 -1.00
CA ARG A 138 -29.19 14.13 -2.41
C ARG A 138 -29.80 12.74 -2.58
N ARG A 139 -29.93 11.96 -1.51
CA ARG A 139 -30.52 10.61 -1.46
C ARG A 139 -29.94 9.69 -2.53
N SER A 140 -30.75 9.12 -3.41
CA SER A 140 -30.31 8.22 -4.47
C SER A 140 -29.39 8.87 -5.52
N LYS A 141 -29.32 10.20 -5.59
CA LYS A 141 -28.43 10.94 -6.49
C LYS A 141 -27.13 11.37 -5.80
N ALA A 142 -26.90 10.96 -4.55
CA ALA A 142 -25.66 11.26 -3.82
C ALA A 142 -24.44 10.63 -4.50
N THR A 143 -23.26 11.19 -4.23
CA THR A 143 -21.98 10.67 -4.77
C THR A 143 -21.58 9.34 -4.13
N SER A 144 -22.16 9.00 -2.97
CA SER A 144 -21.98 7.73 -2.27
C SER A 144 -23.11 7.52 -1.26
N ASN A 145 -23.30 6.27 -0.83
CA ASN A 145 -24.20 5.89 0.26
C ASN A 145 -23.58 6.07 1.66
N ILE A 146 -22.30 6.44 1.77
CA ILE A 146 -21.59 6.58 3.05
C ILE A 146 -22.28 7.60 3.98
N CYS A 147 -22.35 7.28 5.27
CA CYS A 147 -22.92 8.15 6.30
C CYS A 147 -22.04 8.19 7.56
N THR A 148 -22.01 7.09 8.31
CA THR A 148 -20.98 6.84 9.33
C THR A 148 -19.67 6.57 8.62
N ASN A 149 -18.63 7.28 9.02
CA ASN A 149 -17.27 7.06 8.56
C ASN A 149 -16.37 6.69 9.76
N GLN A 150 -15.06 6.80 9.60
CA GLN A 150 -14.06 6.35 10.56
C GLN A 150 -13.45 7.53 11.34
N GLY A 151 -14.29 8.48 11.75
CA GLY A 151 -13.85 9.75 12.35
C GLY A 151 -12.95 9.60 13.59
N LEU A 152 -13.18 8.59 14.44
CA LEU A 152 -12.32 8.34 15.60
C LEU A 152 -10.90 7.93 15.19
N ALA A 153 -10.77 7.02 14.22
CA ALA A 153 -9.48 6.58 13.70
C ALA A 153 -8.73 7.72 12.99
N VAL A 154 -9.45 8.55 12.23
CA VAL A 154 -8.88 9.77 11.61
C VAL A 154 -8.35 10.75 12.67
N THR A 155 -9.07 10.94 13.79
CA THR A 155 -8.58 11.78 14.90
C THR A 155 -7.30 11.21 15.52
N ALA A 156 -7.25 9.90 15.76
CA ALA A 156 -6.04 9.25 16.27
C ALA A 156 -4.85 9.42 15.31
N ALA A 157 -5.08 9.23 14.00
CA ALA A 157 -4.05 9.44 12.98
C ALA A 157 -3.60 10.89 12.87
N THR A 158 -4.49 11.85 13.07
CA THR A 158 -4.14 13.29 13.12
C THR A 158 -3.21 13.58 14.30
N ILE A 159 -3.48 12.99 15.47
CA ILE A 159 -2.60 13.12 16.64
C ILE A 159 -1.23 12.52 16.32
N TYR A 160 -1.20 11.28 15.80
CA TYR A 160 0.02 10.58 15.43
C TYR A 160 0.90 11.39 14.46
N THR A 161 0.33 11.88 13.35
CA THR A 161 1.08 12.66 12.36
C THR A 161 1.52 14.01 12.90
N SER A 162 0.74 14.66 13.77
CA SER A 162 1.15 15.91 14.43
C SER A 162 2.33 15.74 15.40
N LEU A 163 2.43 14.58 16.05
CA LEU A 163 3.52 14.27 16.97
C LEU A 163 4.82 13.93 16.25
N LEU A 164 4.73 13.20 15.13
CA LEU A 164 5.90 12.80 14.36
C LEU A 164 6.43 13.93 13.46
N GLY A 165 5.53 14.71 12.87
CA GLY A 165 5.87 15.61 11.78
C GLY A 165 6.42 14.87 10.56
N SER A 166 6.93 15.63 9.58
CA SER A 166 7.53 15.07 8.36
C SER A 166 8.75 14.20 8.65
N GLU A 167 9.68 14.71 9.46
CA GLU A 167 10.92 14.01 9.80
C GLU A 167 10.66 12.70 10.56
N GLY A 168 9.68 12.68 11.46
CA GLY A 168 9.31 11.45 12.18
C GLY A 168 8.72 10.41 11.25
N LEU A 169 7.87 10.82 10.31
CA LEU A 169 7.28 9.91 9.33
C LEU A 169 8.34 9.35 8.36
N GLU A 170 9.29 10.18 7.92
CA GLU A 170 10.42 9.76 7.09
C GLU A 170 11.29 8.72 7.83
N ARG A 171 11.57 8.94 9.13
CA ARG A 171 12.29 7.95 9.94
C ARG A 171 11.53 6.62 10.07
N VAL A 172 10.21 6.66 10.26
CA VAL A 172 9.36 5.46 10.32
C VAL A 172 9.41 4.69 9.00
N ALA A 173 9.30 5.40 7.88
CA ALA A 173 9.36 4.81 6.55
C ALA A 173 10.74 4.21 6.25
N ALA A 174 11.81 4.95 6.51
CA ALA A 174 13.18 4.49 6.35
C ALA A 174 13.49 3.28 7.24
N HIS A 175 13.00 3.27 8.49
CA HIS A 175 13.21 2.14 9.39
C HIS A 175 12.47 0.88 8.91
N SER A 176 11.23 1.02 8.44
CA SER A 176 10.48 -0.10 7.84
C SER A 176 11.19 -0.67 6.61
N HIS A 177 11.66 0.21 5.72
CA HIS A 177 12.43 -0.20 4.55
C HIS A 177 13.71 -0.94 4.96
N ASN A 178 14.51 -0.36 5.85
CA ASN A 178 15.77 -0.96 6.32
C ASN A 178 15.56 -2.32 7.00
N ASN A 179 14.54 -2.46 7.84
CA ASN A 179 14.21 -3.73 8.49
C ASN A 179 13.85 -4.80 7.46
N THR A 180 13.05 -4.46 6.46
CA THR A 180 12.69 -5.40 5.40
C THR A 180 13.90 -5.80 4.56
N GLN A 181 14.77 -4.85 4.19
CA GLN A 181 15.99 -5.16 3.43
C GLN A 181 16.97 -6.01 4.25
N SER A 182 17.15 -5.71 5.54
CA SER A 182 17.96 -6.53 6.45
C SER A 182 17.43 -7.95 6.54
N LEU A 183 16.11 -8.10 6.74
CA LEU A 183 15.47 -9.40 6.77
C LEU A 183 15.64 -10.18 5.45
N ALA A 184 15.47 -9.50 4.31
CA ALA A 184 15.66 -10.08 2.98
C ALA A 184 17.08 -10.61 2.79
N GLN A 185 18.10 -9.80 3.13
CA GLN A 185 19.51 -10.18 3.03
C GLN A 185 19.85 -11.38 3.93
N LYS A 186 19.34 -11.40 5.16
CA LYS A 186 19.52 -12.55 6.06
C LYS A 186 18.83 -13.80 5.53
N ALA A 187 17.63 -13.66 4.97
CA ALA A 187 16.85 -14.78 4.44
C ALA A 187 17.51 -15.42 3.22
N GLU A 188 18.17 -14.64 2.36
CA GLU A 188 18.96 -15.14 1.23
C GLU A 188 20.16 -16.01 1.68
N GLY A 189 20.63 -15.85 2.91
CA GLY A 189 21.65 -16.71 3.51
C GLY A 189 21.16 -18.10 3.94
N VAL A 190 19.86 -18.39 3.82
CA VAL A 190 19.27 -19.69 4.19
C VAL A 190 19.26 -20.61 2.97
N ASP A 191 19.78 -21.83 3.13
CA ASP A 191 19.86 -22.82 2.05
C ASP A 191 18.48 -23.11 1.45
N GLY A 192 18.34 -22.90 0.13
CA GLY A 192 17.07 -23.10 -0.59
C GLY A 192 16.16 -21.88 -0.67
N VAL A 193 16.57 -20.77 -0.07
CA VAL A 193 15.86 -19.49 -0.15
C VAL A 193 16.58 -18.60 -1.15
N ARG A 194 15.81 -17.97 -2.04
CA ARG A 194 16.28 -16.93 -2.96
C ARG A 194 15.35 -15.74 -2.91
N LEU A 195 15.86 -14.55 -3.19
CA LEU A 195 15.00 -13.38 -3.39
C LEU A 195 14.48 -13.32 -4.82
N ALA A 196 13.22 -12.89 -4.99
CA ALA A 196 12.73 -12.49 -6.31
C ALA A 196 13.49 -11.25 -6.81
N ALA A 197 13.62 -11.11 -8.13
CA ALA A 197 14.44 -10.10 -8.80
C ALA A 197 13.78 -8.71 -8.87
N GLN A 198 13.13 -8.29 -7.79
CA GLN A 198 12.54 -6.96 -7.65
C GLN A 198 13.67 -5.92 -7.69
N LYS A 199 13.59 -4.98 -8.64
CA LYS A 199 14.61 -3.94 -8.82
C LYS A 199 14.61 -2.91 -7.69
N ALA A 200 13.43 -2.51 -7.25
CA ALA A 200 13.23 -1.57 -6.16
C ALA A 200 11.95 -1.93 -5.42
N SER A 201 11.98 -1.81 -4.09
CA SER A 201 10.86 -2.12 -3.22
C SER A 201 10.85 -1.22 -1.99
N PHE A 202 9.68 -1.07 -1.35
CA PHE A 202 9.59 -0.38 -0.05
C PHE A 202 9.82 -1.38 1.10
N HIS A 203 8.77 -1.76 1.82
CA HIS A 203 8.85 -2.64 3.00
C HIS A 203 8.20 -4.01 2.79
N GLU A 204 8.06 -4.45 1.54
CA GLU A 204 7.56 -5.79 1.16
C GLU A 204 8.53 -6.42 0.15
N ARG A 205 8.74 -7.74 0.26
CA ARG A 205 9.65 -8.52 -0.58
C ARG A 205 9.09 -9.93 -0.79
N VAL A 206 9.55 -10.58 -1.86
CA VAL A 206 9.20 -11.97 -2.16
C VAL A 206 10.40 -12.90 -2.01
N LEU A 207 10.24 -13.95 -1.21
CA LEU A 207 11.14 -15.11 -1.17
C LEU A 207 10.64 -16.18 -2.14
N LEU A 208 11.57 -16.80 -2.85
CA LEU A 208 11.39 -17.98 -3.67
C LEU A 208 12.03 -19.16 -2.93
N LEU A 209 11.30 -20.25 -2.80
CA LEU A 209 11.74 -21.44 -2.09
C LEU A 209 11.81 -22.63 -3.05
N ASP A 210 12.71 -23.57 -2.80
CA ASP A 210 12.72 -24.90 -3.41
C ASP A 210 11.99 -25.96 -2.55
N ARG A 211 11.37 -25.54 -1.43
CA ARG A 211 10.45 -26.32 -0.59
C ARG A 211 9.05 -25.71 -0.70
N PRO A 212 7.95 -26.46 -0.51
CA PRO A 212 6.60 -25.90 -0.55
C PRO A 212 6.34 -24.82 0.51
N ALA A 213 5.95 -23.61 0.09
CA ALA A 213 5.79 -22.43 0.92
C ALA A 213 4.76 -22.65 2.03
N GLU A 214 3.62 -23.27 1.72
CA GLU A 214 2.60 -23.64 2.69
C GLU A 214 3.17 -24.45 3.87
N LYS A 215 4.03 -25.45 3.58
CA LYS A 215 4.62 -26.32 4.61
C LYS A 215 5.65 -25.56 5.44
N VAL A 216 6.49 -24.73 4.80
CA VAL A 216 7.47 -23.89 5.48
C VAL A 216 6.76 -22.90 6.42
N LEU A 217 5.71 -22.23 5.94
CA LEU A 217 4.90 -21.30 6.75
C LEU A 217 4.24 -22.00 7.95
N LYS A 218 3.69 -23.21 7.77
CA LYS A 218 3.15 -24.01 8.88
C LYS A 218 4.22 -24.37 9.92
N ALA A 219 5.42 -24.75 9.46
CA ALA A 219 6.54 -25.08 10.34
C ALA A 219 7.10 -23.86 11.08
N MET A 220 7.07 -22.66 10.48
CA MET A 220 7.38 -21.40 11.14
C MET A 220 6.31 -21.01 12.17
N ALA A 221 5.02 -21.17 11.82
CA ALA A 221 3.90 -20.87 12.71
C ALA A 221 3.92 -21.75 13.97
N ALA A 222 4.33 -23.03 13.85
CA ALA A 222 4.55 -23.92 14.99
C ALA A 222 5.66 -23.46 15.96
N LYS A 223 6.47 -22.46 15.54
CA LYS A 223 7.53 -21.82 16.33
C LYS A 223 7.16 -20.38 16.72
N ASP A 224 5.87 -20.03 16.67
CA ASP A 224 5.32 -18.71 16.97
C ASP A 224 5.92 -17.60 16.10
N VAL A 225 6.12 -17.88 14.81
CA VAL A 225 6.56 -16.91 13.79
C VAL A 225 5.62 -16.97 12.59
N LEU A 226 4.95 -15.86 12.29
CA LEU A 226 4.20 -15.69 11.05
C LEU A 226 5.18 -15.33 9.92
N GLY A 227 5.38 -16.25 8.97
CA GLY A 227 6.42 -16.13 7.94
C GLY A 227 6.06 -15.19 6.78
N GLY A 228 4.78 -14.88 6.57
CA GLY A 228 4.29 -14.10 5.44
C GLY A 228 3.05 -14.73 4.81
N LEU A 229 2.82 -14.40 3.55
CA LEU A 229 1.72 -14.90 2.73
C LEU A 229 2.24 -15.87 1.65
N ASP A 230 1.63 -17.05 1.56
CA ASP A 230 1.84 -17.97 0.45
C ASP A 230 1.28 -17.38 -0.85
N LEU A 231 2.14 -17.23 -1.85
CA LEU A 231 1.76 -16.67 -3.15
C LEU A 231 1.27 -17.72 -4.14
N GLU A 232 1.58 -19.00 -3.94
CA GLU A 232 1.26 -20.08 -4.91
C GLU A 232 -0.25 -20.14 -5.25
N PRO A 233 -1.21 -19.99 -4.31
CA PRO A 233 -2.64 -20.01 -4.62
C PRO A 233 -3.12 -18.85 -5.50
N TYR A 234 -2.38 -17.74 -5.53
CA TYR A 234 -2.76 -16.51 -6.23
C TYR A 234 -1.97 -16.30 -7.52
N TYR A 235 -0.70 -16.72 -7.52
CA TYR A 235 0.26 -16.60 -8.63
C TYR A 235 1.03 -17.91 -8.80
N PRO A 236 0.38 -18.98 -9.33
CA PRO A 236 1.01 -20.29 -9.49
C PRO A 236 2.30 -20.27 -10.32
N GLU A 237 2.45 -19.29 -11.22
CA GLU A 237 3.65 -19.08 -12.02
C GLU A 237 4.91 -18.76 -11.21
N LEU A 238 4.77 -18.27 -9.97
CA LEU A 238 5.90 -18.02 -9.06
C LEU A 238 6.36 -19.31 -8.35
N GLY A 239 5.58 -20.38 -8.44
CA GLY A 239 5.78 -21.61 -7.70
C GLY A 239 5.75 -21.35 -6.20
N SER A 240 6.65 -22.00 -5.47
CA SER A 240 6.75 -21.82 -4.02
C SER A 240 7.37 -20.45 -3.67
N ALA A 241 6.51 -19.51 -3.29
CA ALA A 241 6.91 -18.15 -2.99
C ALA A 241 6.17 -17.57 -1.78
N ILE A 242 6.88 -16.77 -0.98
CA ILE A 242 6.35 -16.11 0.21
C ILE A 242 6.51 -14.60 0.07
N LEU A 243 5.41 -13.85 0.17
CA LEU A 243 5.43 -12.41 0.36
C LEU A 243 5.59 -12.09 1.85
N PHE A 244 6.59 -11.29 2.20
CA PHE A 244 6.87 -10.93 3.58
C PHE A 244 7.21 -9.44 3.71
N CYS A 245 7.08 -8.91 4.93
CA CYS A 245 7.41 -7.53 5.28
C CYS A 245 7.97 -7.45 6.70
N ALA A 246 8.77 -6.41 6.96
CA ALA A 246 9.15 -6.01 8.32
C ALA A 246 8.97 -4.50 8.48
N THR A 247 8.18 -4.10 9.47
CA THR A 247 7.86 -2.69 9.70
C THR A 247 8.78 -2.06 10.76
N GLU A 248 8.52 -0.80 11.09
CA GLU A 248 9.26 -0.02 12.10
C GLU A 248 9.20 -0.61 13.51
N THR A 249 8.26 -1.51 13.77
CA THR A 249 8.09 -2.13 15.09
C THR A 249 9.03 -3.31 15.35
N LYS A 250 9.75 -3.77 14.32
CA LYS A 250 10.61 -4.96 14.41
C LYS A 250 12.02 -4.58 14.85
N SER A 251 12.55 -5.34 15.79
CA SER A 251 13.92 -5.24 16.26
C SER A 251 14.83 -6.25 15.55
N GLU A 252 16.14 -6.06 15.67
CA GLU A 252 17.13 -7.02 15.14
C GLU A 252 16.91 -8.44 15.70
N ALA A 253 16.53 -8.55 16.98
CA ALA A 253 16.22 -9.84 17.60
C ALA A 253 14.97 -10.50 17.01
N ASP A 254 13.97 -9.71 16.57
CA ASP A 254 12.81 -10.26 15.85
C ASP A 254 13.20 -10.79 14.48
N LEU A 255 14.10 -10.08 13.78
CA LEU A 255 14.63 -10.54 12.49
C LEU A 255 15.42 -11.83 12.66
N ASP A 256 16.29 -11.92 13.67
CA ASP A 256 17.04 -13.15 13.96
C ASP A 256 16.13 -14.32 14.32
N LYS A 257 15.07 -14.08 15.11
CA LYS A 257 14.05 -15.08 15.41
C LYS A 257 13.35 -15.58 14.13
N TYR A 258 13.02 -14.68 13.22
CA TYR A 258 12.42 -15.06 11.93
C TYR A 258 13.37 -15.96 11.13
N ILE A 259 14.66 -15.62 11.06
CA ILE A 259 15.65 -16.36 10.29
C ILE A 259 15.94 -17.74 10.89
N ASP A 260 16.02 -17.87 12.22
CA ASP A 260 16.14 -19.19 12.88
C ASP A 260 14.90 -20.05 12.58
N ALA A 261 13.71 -19.48 12.65
CA ALA A 261 12.47 -20.20 12.34
C ALA A 261 12.42 -20.65 10.86
N LEU A 262 12.79 -19.76 9.93
CA LEU A 262 12.85 -20.06 8.49
C LEU A 262 13.87 -21.17 8.20
N SER A 263 15.10 -21.04 8.73
CA SER A 263 16.18 -22.01 8.51
C SER A 263 15.80 -23.42 8.97
N ARG A 264 15.18 -23.53 10.15
CA ARG A 264 14.69 -24.81 10.68
C ARG A 264 13.53 -25.35 9.85
N ALA A 265 12.57 -24.50 9.49
CA ALA A 265 11.43 -24.90 8.67
C ALA A 265 11.86 -25.45 7.31
N VAL A 266 12.81 -24.79 6.64
CA VAL A 266 13.35 -25.22 5.35
C VAL A 266 14.18 -26.52 5.46
N SER A 267 14.79 -26.78 6.62
CA SER A 267 15.51 -28.03 6.90
C SER A 267 14.58 -29.21 7.24
N GLU A 268 13.45 -28.93 7.88
CA GLU A 268 12.45 -29.94 8.28
C GLU A 268 11.54 -30.36 7.11
N VAL A 269 11.33 -29.47 6.14
CA VAL A 269 10.46 -29.70 4.98
C VAL A 269 11.29 -30.27 3.82
N GLU A 270 10.87 -31.43 3.32
CA GLU A 270 11.47 -32.04 2.12
C GLU A 270 11.33 -31.11 0.90
N ALA A 271 12.37 -31.06 0.07
CA ALA A 271 12.36 -30.32 -1.19
C ALA A 271 11.26 -30.85 -2.12
N ALA A 272 10.66 -29.95 -2.90
CA ALA A 272 9.58 -30.26 -3.84
C ALA A 272 10.11 -30.93 -5.12
#